data_AF-A0A4S4BYV1-F1
#
_entry.id   AF-A0A4S4BYV1-F1
#
_cell.length_a   1.000
_cell.length_b   1.000
_cell.length_c   1.000
_cell.angle_alpha   90.00
_cell.angle_beta   90.00
_cell.angle_gamma   90.00
#
_symmetry.space_group_name_H-M   'P 1'
#
loop_
_entity.id
_entity.type
_entity.pdbx_description
1 polymer ?
#
loop_
_entity_poly.entity_id
_entity_poly.type
_entity_poly.pdbx_seq_one_letter_code
_entity_poly.pdbx_strand_id
1 'polypeptide(L)'
;MSYVKAGLLLAAVSLAAVVALGQLARLSAPAEARGAPHAVFAPMSVQTLSQESIVDAFAALPLETSIRRLLWESGILTVDLTVQAGKNDASAVWRDAATLVDLSFVKVHNVRQLLVRVFGESSGIRQLLFSADTRAADWTAPELAGLRTPGGGAEPAWAPKIRPDWTRAGEGWRRSVANS
;
A
#
# COMPACT_ATOMS: atom_id res chain seq x y z
N MET A 1 56.12 -40.95 -3.23
CA MET A 1 55.34 -40.69 -1.99
C MET A 1 55.25 -39.22 -1.55
N SER A 2 55.70 -38.23 -2.36
CA SER A 2 55.56 -36.79 -2.01
C SER A 2 54.29 -36.14 -2.60
N TYR A 3 53.94 -36.48 -3.84
CA TYR A 3 52.77 -35.91 -4.55
C TYR A 3 51.42 -36.24 -3.91
N VAL A 4 51.28 -37.41 -3.29
CA VAL A 4 50.04 -37.80 -2.60
C VAL A 4 49.82 -36.95 -1.34
N LYS A 5 50.90 -36.61 -0.61
CA LYS A 5 50.83 -35.73 0.57
C LYS A 5 50.53 -34.28 0.17
N ALA A 6 51.12 -33.80 -0.92
CA ALA A 6 50.83 -32.49 -1.47
C ALA A 6 49.37 -32.35 -1.95
N GLY A 7 48.84 -33.39 -2.62
CA GLY A 7 47.44 -33.43 -3.03
C GLY A 7 46.46 -33.44 -1.85
N LEU A 8 46.79 -34.19 -0.80
CA LEU A 8 45.97 -34.25 0.43
C LEU A 8 45.94 -32.91 1.18
N LEU A 9 47.07 -32.19 1.21
CA LEU A 9 47.15 -30.85 1.79
C LEU A 9 46.33 -29.82 0.99
N LEU A 10 46.39 -29.87 -0.34
CA LEU A 10 45.60 -28.98 -1.20
C LEU A 10 44.10 -29.22 -1.04
N ALA A 11 43.68 -30.49 -0.99
CA ALA A 11 42.29 -30.86 -0.74
C ALA A 11 41.80 -30.36 0.63
N ALA A 12 42.61 -30.51 1.68
CA ALA A 12 42.27 -30.03 3.01
C ALA A 12 42.09 -28.50 3.07
N VAL A 13 42.95 -27.74 2.38
CA VAL A 13 42.85 -26.27 2.31
C VAL A 13 41.59 -25.84 1.55
N SER A 14 41.26 -26.49 0.43
CA SER A 14 40.04 -26.17 -0.33
C SER A 14 38.77 -26.46 0.48
N LEU A 15 38.73 -27.57 1.23
CA LEU A 15 37.60 -27.90 2.09
C LEU A 15 37.44 -26.88 3.23
N ALA A 16 38.56 -26.46 3.85
CA ALA A 16 38.55 -25.43 4.88
C ALA A 16 38.03 -24.08 4.34
N ALA A 17 38.40 -23.70 3.11
CA ALA A 17 37.92 -22.47 2.48
C ALA A 17 36.41 -22.50 2.22
N VAL A 18 35.87 -23.62 1.74
CA VAL A 18 34.41 -23.79 1.52
C VAL A 18 33.64 -23.71 2.84
N VAL A 19 34.14 -24.36 3.89
CA VAL A 19 33.52 -24.30 5.22
C VAL A 19 33.57 -22.87 5.79
N ALA A 20 34.70 -22.16 5.63
CA ALA A 20 34.85 -20.78 6.08
C ALA A 20 33.88 -19.83 5.35
N LEU A 21 33.73 -19.97 4.03
CA LEU A 21 32.76 -19.20 3.24
C LEU A 21 31.31 -19.50 3.64
N GLY A 22 31.00 -20.77 3.93
CA GLY A 22 29.68 -21.15 4.43
C GLY A 22 29.33 -20.52 5.79
N GLN A 23 30.32 -20.36 6.67
CA GLN A 23 30.13 -19.66 7.95
C GLN A 23 29.97 -18.14 7.76
N LEU A 24 30.67 -17.55 6.79
CA LEU A 24 30.53 -16.13 6.45
C LEU A 24 29.13 -15.82 5.86
N ALA A 25 28.57 -16.74 5.08
CA ALA A 25 27.20 -16.64 4.57
C ALA A 25 26.15 -16.67 5.70
N ARG A 26 26.41 -17.41 6.79
CA ARG A 26 25.54 -17.42 7.98
C ARG A 26 25.61 -16.12 8.78
N LEU A 27 26.76 -15.45 8.79
CA LEU A 27 26.89 -14.10 9.35
C LEU A 27 26.21 -13.02 8.50
N SER A 28 25.98 -13.32 7.21
CA SER A 28 25.31 -12.44 6.25
C SER A 28 23.80 -12.71 6.12
N ALA A 29 23.25 -13.67 6.86
CA ALA A 29 21.82 -13.85 6.96
C ALA A 29 21.23 -12.63 7.69
N PRO A 30 20.22 -11.93 7.13
CA PRO A 30 19.62 -10.78 7.79
C PRO A 30 19.05 -11.24 9.12
N ALA A 31 19.56 -10.68 10.21
CA ALA A 31 18.95 -10.84 11.51
C ALA A 31 17.53 -10.23 11.44
N GLU A 32 16.49 -11.06 11.42
CA GLU A 32 15.18 -10.68 11.94
C GLU A 32 15.34 -10.45 13.45
N ALA A 33 15.91 -9.30 13.77
CA ALA A 33 16.12 -8.83 15.12
C ALA A 33 14.85 -8.10 15.57
N ARG A 34 14.22 -8.71 16.56
CA ARG A 34 13.28 -8.11 17.50
C ARG A 34 13.78 -6.72 17.95
N GLY A 35 12.94 -5.70 17.73
CA GLY A 35 12.91 -4.46 18.54
C GLY A 35 13.88 -3.33 18.19
N ALA A 36 13.47 -2.47 17.23
CA ALA A 36 13.80 -1.03 17.01
C ALA A 36 15.29 -0.59 16.89
N PRO A 37 15.65 0.52 16.18
CA PRO A 37 14.84 1.62 15.60
C PRO A 37 15.09 1.87 14.08
N HIS A 38 14.20 2.66 13.48
CA HIS A 38 14.28 3.37 12.19
C HIS A 38 15.48 3.08 11.24
N ALA A 39 15.27 2.20 10.26
CA ALA A 39 15.93 2.29 8.97
C ALA A 39 15.00 3.03 8.01
N VAL A 40 15.28 4.30 7.72
CA VAL A 40 14.42 5.21 6.92
C VAL A 40 14.67 5.07 5.41
N PHE A 41 15.42 4.07 4.96
CA PHE A 41 15.64 3.85 3.53
C PHE A 41 15.63 2.37 3.20
N ALA A 42 14.43 1.79 3.20
CA ALA A 42 14.17 0.69 2.27
C ALA A 42 14.21 1.31 0.86
N PRO A 43 14.91 0.72 -0.13
CA PRO A 43 14.76 1.15 -1.51
C PRO A 43 13.29 0.96 -1.88
N MET A 44 12.53 2.06 -1.90
CA MET A 44 11.20 2.05 -2.47
C MET A 44 11.40 1.59 -3.90
N SER A 45 10.88 0.41 -4.27
CA SER A 45 10.79 0.05 -5.68
C SER A 45 9.80 1.04 -6.29
N VAL A 46 10.32 2.17 -6.74
CA VAL A 46 9.50 3.25 -7.28
C VAL A 46 8.88 2.72 -8.56
N GLN A 47 7.61 2.31 -8.50
CA GLN A 47 6.92 1.81 -9.68
C GLN A 47 6.41 2.98 -10.51
N THR A 48 6.42 2.79 -11.83
CA THR A 48 5.71 3.67 -12.78
C THR A 48 4.36 3.05 -13.06
N LEU A 49 3.28 3.78 -12.83
CA LEU A 49 1.96 3.33 -13.24
C LEU A 49 1.78 3.54 -14.74
N SER A 50 1.19 2.57 -15.40
CA SER A 50 0.81 2.61 -16.80
C SER A 50 -0.55 1.94 -16.98
N GLN A 51 -1.15 2.03 -18.16
CA GLN A 51 -2.38 1.31 -18.48
C GLN A 51 -2.22 -0.21 -18.38
N GLU A 52 -1.01 -0.72 -18.62
CA GLU A 52 -0.69 -2.15 -18.57
C GLU A 52 -0.41 -2.62 -17.14
N SER A 53 0.21 -1.78 -16.31
CA SER A 53 0.61 -2.13 -14.93
C SER A 53 -0.41 -1.74 -13.85
N ILE A 54 -1.45 -0.97 -14.19
CA ILE A 54 -2.45 -0.50 -13.20
C ILE A 54 -3.21 -1.65 -12.54
N VAL A 55 -3.56 -2.68 -13.31
CA VAL A 55 -4.31 -3.82 -12.76
C VAL A 55 -3.44 -4.59 -11.77
N ASP A 56 -2.18 -4.84 -12.12
CA ASP A 56 -1.24 -5.56 -11.26
C ASP A 56 -0.93 -4.79 -9.97
N ALA A 57 -0.75 -3.47 -10.06
CA ALA A 57 -0.52 -2.61 -8.90
C ALA A 57 -1.68 -2.65 -7.90
N PHE A 58 -2.92 -2.80 -8.39
CA PHE A 58 -4.12 -2.87 -7.56
C PHE A 58 -4.47 -4.28 -7.10
N ALA A 59 -4.09 -5.32 -7.84
CA ALA A 59 -4.34 -6.71 -7.49
C ALA A 59 -3.67 -7.12 -6.16
N ALA A 60 -2.57 -6.46 -5.81
CA ALA A 60 -1.84 -6.68 -4.56
C ALA A 60 -2.36 -5.84 -3.38
N LEU A 61 -3.32 -4.94 -3.58
CA LEU A 61 -3.82 -4.08 -2.51
C LEU A 61 -4.90 -4.79 -1.67
N PRO A 62 -4.81 -4.73 -0.33
CA PRO A 62 -5.81 -5.29 0.56
C PRO A 62 -7.00 -4.33 0.70
N LEU A 63 -7.70 -4.04 -0.40
CA LEU A 63 -8.91 -3.21 -0.36
C LEU A 63 -10.10 -4.02 0.17
N GLU A 64 -10.85 -3.43 1.08
CA GLU A 64 -12.06 -4.02 1.66
C GLU A 64 -13.29 -3.80 0.79
N THR A 65 -13.31 -2.69 0.05
CA THR A 65 -14.35 -2.38 -0.93
C THR A 65 -14.00 -2.92 -2.32
N SER A 66 -15.02 -3.14 -3.14
CA SER A 66 -14.82 -3.69 -4.48
C SER A 66 -14.43 -2.60 -5.46
N ILE A 67 -13.32 -2.81 -6.17
CA ILE A 67 -12.92 -1.95 -7.29
C ILE A 67 -13.88 -2.17 -8.46
N ARG A 68 -14.48 -1.09 -8.94
CA ARG A 68 -15.33 -1.07 -10.13
C ARG A 68 -14.59 -0.61 -11.37
N ARG A 69 -13.77 0.42 -11.22
CA ARG A 69 -13.05 1.05 -12.32
C ARG A 69 -11.72 1.59 -11.85
N LEU A 70 -10.70 1.37 -12.66
CA LEU A 70 -9.39 1.96 -12.53
C LEU A 70 -9.08 2.69 -13.82
N LEU A 71 -8.58 3.92 -13.71
CA LEU A 71 -8.11 4.69 -14.86
C LEU A 71 -6.91 5.52 -14.43
N TRP A 72 -5.82 5.46 -15.20
CA TRP A 72 -4.68 6.34 -15.01
C TRP A 72 -4.39 7.11 -16.29
N GLU A 73 -4.46 8.43 -16.22
CA GLU A 73 -4.19 9.27 -17.39
C GLU A 73 -3.48 10.54 -16.97
N SER A 74 -2.37 10.86 -17.65
CA SER A 74 -1.63 12.12 -17.43
C SER A 74 -1.28 12.41 -15.96
N GLY A 75 -1.00 11.36 -15.18
CA GLY A 75 -0.68 11.44 -13.75
C GLY A 75 -1.88 11.66 -12.84
N ILE A 76 -3.10 11.44 -13.31
CA ILE A 76 -4.32 11.40 -12.52
C ILE A 76 -4.76 9.94 -12.40
N LEU A 77 -4.82 9.43 -11.17
CA LEU A 77 -5.34 8.11 -10.87
C LEU A 77 -6.79 8.24 -10.42
N THR A 78 -7.72 7.62 -11.14
CA THR A 78 -9.14 7.56 -10.80
C THR A 78 -9.52 6.15 -10.37
N VAL A 79 -10.10 6.03 -9.18
CA VAL A 79 -10.54 4.78 -8.58
C VAL A 79 -12.03 4.87 -8.24
N ASP A 80 -12.83 4.02 -8.87
CA ASP A 80 -14.23 3.85 -8.51
C ASP A 80 -14.37 2.63 -7.61
N LEU A 81 -14.85 2.83 -6.40
CA LEU A 81 -15.11 1.79 -5.41
C LEU A 81 -16.61 1.57 -5.26
N THR A 82 -16.99 0.36 -4.87
CA THR A 82 -18.37 0.00 -4.53
C THR A 82 -18.43 -0.51 -3.10
N VAL A 83 -19.32 0.06 -2.30
CA VAL A 83 -19.67 -0.43 -0.96
C VAL A 83 -20.99 -1.18 -1.02
N GLN A 84 -21.05 -2.29 -0.30
CA GLN A 84 -22.27 -3.07 -0.11
C GLN A 84 -22.78 -2.86 1.32
N ALA A 85 -24.07 -2.50 1.44
CA ALA A 85 -24.72 -2.33 2.72
C ALA A 85 -24.63 -3.63 3.55
N GLY A 86 -24.21 -3.50 4.81
CA GLY A 86 -24.04 -4.64 5.74
C GLY A 86 -22.74 -5.45 5.56
N LYS A 87 -21.95 -5.19 4.51
CA LYS A 87 -20.65 -5.83 4.29
C LYS A 87 -19.48 -4.88 4.55
N ASN A 88 -19.59 -3.65 4.07
CA ASN A 88 -18.59 -2.61 4.28
C ASN A 88 -19.18 -1.52 5.18
N ASP A 89 -18.47 -1.23 6.26
CA ASP A 89 -18.72 -0.01 7.03
C ASP A 89 -17.92 1.15 6.42
N ALA A 90 -18.02 2.33 7.01
CA ALA A 90 -17.22 3.46 6.55
C ALA A 90 -15.78 3.45 7.01
N SER A 91 -15.48 2.67 8.06
CA SER A 91 -14.11 2.46 8.47
C SER A 91 -13.30 1.76 7.35
N ALA A 92 -13.95 0.85 6.61
CA ALA A 92 -13.38 0.21 5.43
C ALA A 92 -13.01 1.23 4.33
N VAL A 93 -13.88 2.19 4.06
CA VAL A 93 -13.61 3.24 3.06
C VAL A 93 -12.43 4.11 3.47
N TRP A 94 -12.31 4.46 4.76
CA TRP A 94 -11.16 5.24 5.24
C TRP A 94 -9.85 4.45 5.15
N ARG A 95 -9.87 3.14 5.45
CA ARG A 95 -8.70 2.26 5.28
C ARG A 95 -8.31 2.09 3.81
N ASP A 96 -9.29 1.93 2.93
CA ASP A 96 -9.06 1.87 1.49
C ASP A 96 -8.50 3.19 0.98
N ALA A 97 -9.06 4.33 1.40
CA ALA A 97 -8.55 5.64 1.02
C ALA A 97 -7.09 5.85 1.48
N ALA A 98 -6.73 5.44 2.71
CA ALA A 98 -5.35 5.47 3.16
C ALA A 98 -4.44 4.61 2.28
N THR A 99 -4.88 3.39 1.94
CA THR A 99 -4.15 2.47 1.07
C THR A 99 -3.94 3.04 -0.34
N LEU A 100 -4.96 3.72 -0.87
CA LEU A 100 -4.89 4.38 -2.18
C LEU A 100 -3.96 5.59 -2.17
N VAL A 101 -3.96 6.40 -1.10
CA VAL A 101 -3.04 7.53 -0.94
C VAL A 101 -1.59 7.02 -0.84
N ASP A 102 -1.35 5.97 -0.05
CA ASP A 102 -0.03 5.33 0.07
C ASP A 102 0.46 4.78 -1.29
N LEU A 103 -0.39 4.04 -2.01
CA LEU A 103 -0.05 3.59 -3.37
C LEU A 103 0.30 4.78 -4.28
N SER A 104 -0.55 5.81 -4.28
CA SER A 104 -0.46 6.93 -5.21
C SER A 104 0.77 7.81 -4.98
N PHE A 105 1.11 8.10 -3.72
CA PHE A 105 2.10 9.13 -3.39
C PHE A 105 3.35 8.61 -2.70
N VAL A 106 3.37 7.34 -2.29
CA VAL A 106 4.56 6.70 -1.69
C VAL A 106 5.15 5.66 -2.62
N LYS A 107 4.33 4.74 -3.16
CA LYS A 107 4.81 3.60 -3.94
C LYS A 107 5.01 3.90 -5.42
N VAL A 108 4.29 4.89 -5.94
CA VAL A 108 4.28 5.30 -7.34
C VAL A 108 4.70 6.77 -7.46
N HIS A 109 5.55 7.11 -8.43
CA HIS A 109 6.07 8.49 -8.56
C HIS A 109 5.34 9.34 -9.60
N ASN A 110 4.62 8.72 -10.53
CA ASN A 110 4.00 9.41 -11.66
C ASN A 110 2.50 9.67 -11.44
N VAL A 111 2.01 9.59 -10.20
CA VAL A 111 0.66 10.00 -9.82
C VAL A 111 0.75 11.33 -9.05
N ARG A 112 0.15 12.36 -9.64
CA ARG A 112 0.13 13.72 -9.10
C ARG A 112 -1.20 14.04 -8.41
N GLN A 113 -2.26 13.35 -8.80
CA GLN A 113 -3.60 13.51 -8.27
C GLN A 113 -4.30 12.16 -8.17
N LEU A 114 -4.99 11.94 -7.06
CA LEU A 114 -5.86 10.80 -6.82
C LEU A 114 -7.31 11.30 -6.77
N LEU A 115 -8.17 10.64 -7.55
CA LEU A 115 -9.62 10.82 -7.57
C LEU A 115 -10.26 9.52 -7.10
N VAL A 116 -11.05 9.58 -6.03
CA VAL A 116 -11.79 8.43 -5.52
C VAL A 116 -13.27 8.71 -5.63
N ARG A 117 -14.04 7.75 -6.14
CA ARG A 117 -15.51 7.82 -6.15
C ARG A 117 -16.06 6.57 -5.53
N VAL A 118 -16.95 6.71 -4.56
CA VAL A 118 -17.53 5.58 -3.85
C VAL A 118 -19.01 5.50 -4.15
N PHE A 119 -19.41 4.34 -4.65
CA PHE A 119 -20.79 4.04 -5.00
C PHE A 119 -21.39 3.08 -3.98
N GLY A 120 -22.60 3.38 -3.53
CA GLY A 120 -23.44 2.43 -2.81
C GLY A 120 -24.23 1.61 -3.81
N GLU A 121 -24.33 0.30 -3.56
CA GLU A 121 -25.19 -0.60 -4.31
C GLU A 121 -26.23 -1.21 -3.37
N SER A 122 -27.51 -0.93 -3.64
CA SER A 122 -28.64 -1.44 -2.89
C SER A 122 -29.76 -1.83 -3.85
N SER A 123 -30.25 -3.07 -3.74
CA SER A 123 -31.31 -3.60 -4.61
C SER A 123 -31.04 -3.41 -6.11
N GLY A 124 -29.77 -3.52 -6.52
CA GLY A 124 -29.34 -3.33 -7.92
C GLY A 124 -29.26 -1.86 -8.39
N ILE A 125 -29.68 -0.91 -7.56
CA ILE A 125 -29.56 0.52 -7.84
C ILE A 125 -28.22 1.02 -7.30
N ARG A 126 -27.51 1.77 -8.15
CA ARG A 126 -26.19 2.32 -7.85
C ARG A 126 -26.31 3.82 -7.66
N GLN A 127 -25.75 4.31 -6.56
CA GLN A 127 -25.76 5.74 -6.23
C GLN A 127 -24.36 6.17 -5.81
N LEU A 128 -23.89 7.29 -6.35
CA LEU A 128 -22.67 7.91 -5.86
C LEU A 128 -22.91 8.38 -4.43
N LEU A 129 -22.09 7.95 -3.47
CA LEU A 129 -22.17 8.36 -2.08
C LEU A 129 -21.26 9.56 -1.81
N PHE A 130 -20.00 9.47 -2.23
CA PHE A 130 -19.09 10.61 -2.21
C PHE A 130 -18.03 10.49 -3.30
N SER A 131 -17.43 11.64 -3.61
CA SER A 131 -16.20 11.75 -4.39
C SER A 131 -15.15 12.47 -3.57
N ALA A 132 -13.88 12.17 -3.79
CA ALA A 132 -12.76 12.78 -3.11
C ALA A 132 -11.66 13.06 -4.12
N ASP A 133 -10.97 14.19 -3.94
CA ASP A 133 -9.78 14.54 -4.70
C ASP A 133 -8.64 14.95 -3.77
N THR A 134 -7.44 14.50 -4.09
CA THR A 134 -6.24 14.95 -3.39
C THR A 134 -5.04 14.99 -4.32
N ARG A 135 -4.12 15.91 -4.06
CA ARG A 135 -2.92 16.10 -4.89
C ARG A 135 -1.69 15.75 -4.08
N ALA A 136 -0.68 15.17 -4.71
CA ALA A 136 0.58 14.81 -4.05
C ALA A 136 1.22 16.01 -3.32
N ALA A 137 1.10 17.21 -3.88
CA ALA A 137 1.61 18.45 -3.31
C ALA A 137 0.92 18.88 -2.00
N ASP A 138 -0.28 18.35 -1.71
CA ASP A 138 -1.00 18.62 -0.48
C ASP A 138 -0.50 17.77 0.70
N TRP A 139 0.43 16.84 0.47
CA TRP A 139 0.95 15.90 1.47
C TRP A 139 2.42 16.12 1.78
N THR A 140 2.77 16.00 3.06
CA THR A 140 4.14 15.96 3.52
C THR A 140 4.57 14.51 3.80
N ALA A 141 5.86 14.21 3.73
CA ALA A 141 6.37 12.87 4.02
C ALA A 141 5.97 12.33 5.41
N PRO A 142 5.98 13.12 6.50
CA PRO A 142 5.49 12.66 7.80
C PRO A 142 4.00 12.29 7.81
N GLU A 143 3.17 13.00 7.05
CA GLU A 143 1.73 12.70 6.97
C GLU A 143 1.48 11.41 6.19
N LEU A 144 2.23 11.17 5.11
CA LEU A 144 2.17 9.92 4.35
C LEU A 144 2.63 8.73 5.21
N ALA A 145 3.73 8.89 5.96
CA ALA A 145 4.17 7.88 6.92
C ALA A 145 3.18 7.67 8.08
N GLY A 146 2.32 8.67 8.34
CA GLY A 146 1.31 8.70 9.38
C GLY A 146 -0.09 8.31 8.92
N LEU A 147 -0.27 7.79 7.70
CA LEU A 147 -1.57 7.31 7.17
C LEU A 147 -2.10 6.14 8.00
N ARG A 148 -2.71 6.45 9.14
CA ARG A 148 -3.39 5.51 10.02
C ARG A 148 -4.87 5.81 9.97
N THR A 149 -5.68 4.76 9.94
CA THR A 149 -7.12 4.88 10.18
C THR A 149 -7.36 4.54 11.65
N PRO A 150 -8.00 5.43 12.45
CA PRO A 150 -8.43 5.09 13.80
C PRO A 150 -9.32 3.84 13.79
N GLY A 151 -9.22 3.02 14.83
CA GLY A 151 -10.22 1.95 15.04
C GLY A 151 -11.61 2.53 15.30
N GLY A 152 -12.66 1.80 14.96
CA GLY A 152 -14.04 2.17 15.33
C GLY A 152 -14.70 3.22 14.42
N GLY A 153 -14.33 3.32 13.14
CA GLY A 153 -15.09 4.11 12.17
C GLY A 153 -14.96 5.64 12.25
N ALA A 154 -14.28 6.17 13.26
CA ALA A 154 -14.00 7.59 13.36
C ALA A 154 -13.25 8.13 12.13
N GLU A 155 -13.64 9.33 11.69
CA GLU A 155 -12.98 10.02 10.58
C GLU A 155 -11.51 10.31 10.93
N PRO A 156 -10.55 9.89 10.09
CA PRO A 156 -9.14 10.16 10.32
C PRO A 156 -8.80 11.65 10.28
N ALA A 157 -7.79 12.09 11.04
CA ALA A 157 -7.35 13.49 11.05
C ALA A 157 -6.89 14.00 9.66
N TRP A 158 -6.46 13.10 8.77
CA TRP A 158 -6.06 13.43 7.41
C TRP A 158 -7.22 13.45 6.42
N ALA A 159 -8.42 12.99 6.78
CA ALA A 159 -9.57 12.91 5.87
C ALA A 159 -9.94 14.24 5.19
N PRO A 160 -9.83 15.42 5.85
CA PRO A 160 -10.05 16.70 5.15
C PRO A 160 -9.11 16.93 3.96
N LYS A 161 -7.93 16.32 3.92
CA LYS A 161 -6.97 16.45 2.80
C LYS A 161 -7.40 15.74 1.53
N ILE A 162 -8.34 14.78 1.64
CA ILE A 162 -8.93 14.15 0.46
C ILE A 162 -10.17 14.88 -0.06
N ARG A 163 -10.52 16.03 0.54
CA ARG A 163 -11.61 16.92 0.10
C ARG A 163 -12.88 16.14 -0.26
N PRO A 164 -13.44 15.34 0.66
CA PRO A 164 -14.61 14.54 0.36
C PRO A 164 -15.81 15.43 0.09
N ASP A 165 -16.44 15.25 -1.06
CA ASP A 165 -17.70 15.85 -1.46
C ASP A 165 -18.81 14.78 -1.40
N TRP A 166 -19.75 14.98 -0.48
CA TRP A 166 -20.82 14.04 -0.18
C TRP A 166 -22.07 14.35 -1.00
N THR A 167 -22.63 13.32 -1.62
CA THR A 167 -23.94 13.45 -2.25
C THR A 167 -25.05 13.38 -1.21
N ARG A 168 -26.26 13.76 -1.62
CA ARG A 168 -27.47 13.56 -0.81
C ARG A 168 -27.67 12.09 -0.39
N ALA A 169 -27.27 11.13 -1.23
CA ALA A 169 -27.33 9.71 -0.91
C ALA A 169 -26.25 9.30 0.10
N GLY A 170 -25.07 9.92 0.03
CA GLY A 170 -23.96 9.69 0.96
C GLY A 170 -24.18 10.24 2.36
N GLU A 171 -24.95 11.32 2.55
CA GLU A 171 -25.20 11.92 3.87
C GLU A 171 -25.88 10.98 4.87
N GLY A 172 -26.72 10.06 4.39
CA GLY A 172 -27.30 9.01 5.24
C GLY A 172 -26.23 8.02 5.73
N TRP A 173 -25.35 7.63 4.81
CA TRP A 173 -24.23 6.73 5.11
C TRP A 173 -23.23 7.40 6.06
N ARG A 174 -22.85 8.66 5.83
CA ARG A 174 -21.98 9.46 6.70
C ARG A 174 -22.47 9.50 8.15
N ARG A 175 -23.78 9.66 8.37
CA ARG A 175 -24.37 9.67 9.72
C ARG A 175 -24.34 8.32 10.41
N SER A 176 -24.45 7.21 9.68
CA SER A 176 -24.23 5.88 10.27
C SER A 176 -22.79 5.70 10.76
N VAL A 177 -21.81 6.33 10.08
CA VAL A 177 -20.39 6.31 10.49
C VAL A 177 -20.16 7.05 11.80
N ALA A 178 -20.74 8.23 11.94
CA ALA A 178 -20.51 9.09 13.10
C ALA A 178 -21.10 8.54 14.42
N ASN A 179 -22.02 7.56 14.33
CA ASN A 179 -22.74 6.97 15.45
C ASN A 179 -22.37 5.49 15.70
N SER A 180 -21.36 4.96 14.99
CA SER A 180 -20.87 3.58 15.16
C SER A 180 -19.68 3.50 16.11
#